data_AF-A0AAP0N1T4-F1
#
_entry.id   AF-A0AAP0N1T4-F1
#
_cell.length_a   1.000
_cell.length_b   1.000
_cell.length_c   1.000
_cell.angle_alpha   90.00
_cell.angle_beta   90.00
_cell.angle_gamma   90.00
#
_symmetry.space_group_name_H-M   'P 1'
#
loop_
_entity.id
_entity.type
_entity.pdbx_description
1 polymer ?
#
loop_
_entity_poly.entity_id
_entity_poly.type
_entity_poly.pdbx_seq_one_letter_code
_entity_poly.pdbx_strand_id
1 'polypeptide(L)'
;MNLFSGFIPNTFGNLTNLKRLDLNENYLTSSTLELSFLSSLSNCKYLEYFSFFDNPLDGTLPRMSIGNLSHSLKIFDLFECNVSGGIPEEIGNLTNLIAIYLGGNNLNGSIPIALGKLQKLQLLSLEDNQLEGSILDDLCRLATLFELDSGGNKLAGFTPACFGNLTNLRNLYLGSNKLPSIPSTLWNLKDILYFDLSSNFFTGPLPSEIENLKVLVQVDLSMNNFSNVIPITIGGLKDLQYLLLEYNILQGSIPDSIGDLINLKSLNLSNNNLSETISISLGKLLDLKDINVYFNKLEGEIPREGPFRNFLAESFKGNELLCGMPNLQVPPCRTRIHHTSDKNDLVIGIVLPLSTIFMMVVILLILRYQKRGKLQLNDANMPSIANQRRFTYLELFQATNGFSENNLIDRGGFGSVYKARIQDGMEVVVKVFDLQYGRAFKSFDIECDMIKPLEYLHFGYSMPIIHDDLKPSNVLLDDNMVAHLSDFGMAKPLLKEDQSLTQTQTLATIGYMAPGRNP
;
A
#
# COMPACT_ATOMS: atom_id res chain seq x y z
N MET A 1 17.02 -25.81 -1.77
CA MET A 1 17.39 -25.79 -3.21
C MET A 1 18.19 -27.01 -3.63
N ASN A 2 17.49 -27.94 -4.27
CA ASN A 2 18.13 -28.90 -5.14
C ASN A 2 18.27 -28.25 -6.54
N LEU A 3 19.18 -28.75 -7.38
CA LEU A 3 19.44 -28.18 -8.71
C LEU A 3 18.93 -29.11 -9.83
N PHE A 4 17.89 -29.89 -9.58
CA PHE A 4 17.33 -30.76 -10.62
C PHE A 4 16.69 -29.92 -11.72
N SER A 5 16.91 -30.32 -12.97
CA SER A 5 16.42 -29.61 -14.14
C SER A 5 15.97 -30.59 -15.22
N GLY A 6 15.22 -30.06 -16.19
CA GLY A 6 14.63 -30.82 -17.28
C GLY A 6 13.16 -31.14 -17.03
N PHE A 7 12.59 -31.92 -17.94
CA PHE A 7 11.15 -32.14 -17.98
C PHE A 7 10.68 -33.19 -16.97
N ILE A 8 9.53 -32.95 -16.36
CA ILE A 8 8.85 -33.94 -15.52
C ILE A 8 8.22 -35.00 -16.43
N PRO A 9 8.59 -36.28 -16.30
CA PRO A 9 8.10 -37.31 -17.20
C PRO A 9 6.72 -37.84 -16.78
N ASN A 10 5.88 -38.13 -17.78
CA ASN A 10 4.57 -38.77 -17.56
C ASN A 10 4.68 -40.20 -16.99
N THR A 11 5.88 -40.77 -16.92
CA THR A 11 6.14 -42.09 -16.33
C THR A 11 5.97 -42.10 -14.82
N PHE A 12 5.86 -40.95 -14.14
CA PHE A 12 5.44 -40.92 -12.74
C PHE A 12 4.06 -41.55 -12.52
N GLY A 13 3.19 -41.51 -13.52
CA GLY A 13 1.91 -42.24 -13.48
C GLY A 13 2.06 -43.76 -13.32
N ASN A 14 3.23 -44.35 -13.60
CA ASN A 14 3.49 -45.78 -13.39
C ASN A 14 3.77 -46.14 -11.93
N LEU A 15 4.02 -45.15 -11.07
CA LEU A 15 4.28 -45.33 -9.64
C LEU A 15 2.95 -45.50 -8.90
N THR A 16 2.22 -46.58 -9.18
CA THR A 16 0.82 -46.75 -8.71
C THR A 16 0.66 -46.77 -7.19
N ASN A 17 1.73 -47.07 -6.43
CA ASN A 17 1.77 -47.05 -4.96
C ASN A 17 2.23 -45.71 -4.37
N LEU A 18 2.44 -44.68 -5.20
CA LEU A 18 2.92 -43.37 -4.78
C LEU A 18 1.90 -42.70 -3.86
N LYS A 19 2.38 -42.26 -2.69
CA LYS A 19 1.58 -41.53 -1.68
C LYS A 19 1.99 -40.07 -1.53
N ARG A 20 3.27 -39.77 -1.73
CA ARG A 20 3.83 -38.43 -1.63
C ARG A 20 4.75 -38.18 -2.82
N LEU A 21 4.48 -37.10 -3.54
CA LEU A 21 5.34 -36.58 -4.58
C LEU A 21 5.68 -35.13 -4.23
N ASP A 22 6.95 -34.87 -4.02
CA ASP A 22 7.48 -33.61 -3.51
C ASP A 22 8.79 -33.32 -4.24
N LEU A 23 8.78 -32.30 -5.11
CA LEU A 23 9.90 -31.92 -5.96
C LEU A 23 10.18 -30.41 -5.90
N ASN A 24 9.92 -29.83 -4.74
CA ASN A 24 9.99 -28.39 -4.46
C ASN A 24 11.38 -27.79 -4.68
N GLU A 25 11.42 -26.50 -5.00
CA GLU A 25 12.62 -25.68 -5.18
C GLU A 25 13.64 -26.32 -6.14
N ASN A 26 13.23 -26.47 -7.40
CA ASN A 26 14.07 -26.98 -8.48
C ASN A 26 13.86 -26.17 -9.77
N TYR A 27 14.50 -26.60 -10.86
CA TYR A 27 14.35 -26.01 -12.19
C TYR A 27 13.62 -26.98 -13.14
N LEU A 28 12.63 -27.69 -12.62
CA LEU A 28 11.84 -28.65 -13.40
C LEU A 28 10.84 -27.90 -14.27
N THR A 29 10.67 -28.38 -15.50
CA THR A 29 9.77 -27.80 -16.49
C THR A 29 8.73 -28.81 -16.95
N SER A 30 7.66 -28.35 -17.61
CA SER A 30 6.72 -29.24 -18.29
C SER A 30 7.16 -29.50 -19.73
N SER A 31 6.96 -30.73 -20.20
CA SER A 31 7.21 -31.09 -21.62
C SER A 31 6.12 -30.59 -22.57
N THR A 32 4.98 -30.15 -22.03
CA THR A 32 3.80 -29.72 -22.76
C THR A 32 3.18 -28.50 -22.10
N LEU A 33 2.49 -27.65 -22.89
CA LEU A 33 1.82 -26.46 -22.37
C LEU A 33 0.74 -26.82 -21.35
N GLU A 34 -0.13 -27.78 -21.65
CA GLU A 34 -0.98 -28.39 -20.62
C GLU A 34 -0.10 -29.31 -19.79
N LEU A 35 -0.13 -29.23 -18.46
CA LEU A 35 0.73 -30.00 -17.55
C LEU A 35 0.37 -31.50 -17.57
N SER A 36 0.71 -32.19 -18.66
CA SER A 36 0.24 -33.54 -18.98
C SER A 36 0.72 -34.61 -18.00
N PHE A 37 1.81 -34.34 -17.27
CA PHE A 37 2.26 -35.21 -16.18
C PHE A 37 1.22 -35.29 -15.07
N LEU A 38 0.47 -34.21 -14.78
CA LEU A 38 -0.65 -34.25 -13.83
C LEU A 38 -1.73 -35.22 -14.28
N SER A 39 -2.04 -35.25 -15.58
CA SER A 39 -2.98 -36.24 -16.15
C SER A 39 -2.49 -37.68 -15.88
N SER A 40 -1.19 -37.94 -15.99
CA SER A 40 -0.61 -39.26 -15.72
C SER A 40 -0.71 -39.67 -14.26
N LEU A 41 -0.66 -38.71 -13.33
CA LEU A 41 -0.79 -38.95 -11.89
C LEU A 41 -2.20 -39.43 -11.48
N SER A 42 -3.19 -39.35 -12.35
CA SER A 42 -4.50 -40.00 -12.14
C SER A 42 -4.38 -41.52 -11.91
N ASN A 43 -3.30 -42.15 -12.35
CA ASN A 43 -2.99 -43.57 -12.10
C ASN A 43 -2.45 -43.82 -10.68
N CYS A 44 -1.94 -42.80 -10.00
CA CYS A 44 -1.40 -42.89 -8.63
C CYS A 44 -2.53 -42.81 -7.60
N LYS A 45 -3.34 -43.87 -7.49
CA LYS A 45 -4.58 -43.86 -6.69
C LYS A 45 -4.39 -43.64 -5.19
N TYR A 46 -3.18 -43.79 -4.66
CA TYR A 46 -2.86 -43.56 -3.25
C TYR A 46 -2.19 -42.21 -2.97
N LEU A 47 -2.08 -41.32 -3.97
CA LEU A 47 -1.44 -40.03 -3.80
C LEU A 47 -2.20 -39.16 -2.80
N GLU A 48 -1.55 -38.78 -1.70
CA GLU A 48 -2.08 -37.94 -0.63
C GLU A 48 -1.46 -36.54 -0.63
N TYR A 49 -0.22 -36.43 -1.10
CA TYR A 49 0.54 -35.18 -1.10
C TYR A 49 1.20 -34.96 -2.46
N PHE A 50 0.93 -33.82 -3.06
CA PHE A 50 1.53 -33.35 -4.30
C PHE A 50 2.03 -31.91 -4.10
N SER A 51 3.32 -31.69 -4.26
CA SER A 51 3.93 -30.35 -4.15
C SER A 51 5.11 -30.23 -5.12
N PHE A 52 5.07 -29.18 -5.92
CA PHE A 52 6.11 -28.81 -6.90
C PHE A 52 6.49 -27.33 -6.74
N PHE A 53 6.26 -26.75 -5.56
CA PHE A 53 6.46 -25.32 -5.29
C PHE A 53 7.84 -24.83 -5.79
N ASP A 54 7.89 -23.62 -6.33
CA ASP A 54 9.11 -22.98 -6.87
C ASP A 54 9.80 -23.86 -7.93
N ASN A 55 9.07 -24.09 -9.03
CA ASN A 55 9.56 -24.71 -10.25
C ASN A 55 8.98 -24.02 -11.49
N PRO A 56 9.77 -23.68 -12.52
CA PRO A 56 9.27 -23.00 -13.72
C PRO A 56 8.50 -23.97 -14.65
N LEU A 57 7.30 -24.39 -14.27
CA LEU A 57 6.53 -25.37 -15.05
C LEU A 57 6.01 -24.79 -16.37
N ASP A 58 5.75 -23.48 -16.42
CA ASP A 58 5.35 -22.70 -17.60
C ASP A 58 4.20 -23.35 -18.39
N GLY A 59 3.13 -23.74 -17.70
CA GLY A 59 2.03 -24.50 -18.29
C GLY A 59 0.65 -24.21 -17.71
N THR A 60 -0.36 -24.97 -18.12
CA THR A 60 -1.77 -24.82 -17.69
C THR A 60 -2.28 -26.10 -17.03
N LEU A 61 -3.18 -25.94 -16.05
CA LEU A 61 -3.82 -27.08 -15.39
C LEU A 61 -4.69 -27.87 -16.40
N PRO A 62 -4.60 -29.22 -16.41
CA PRO A 62 -5.32 -30.01 -17.39
C PRO A 62 -6.81 -30.09 -17.08
N ARG A 63 -7.62 -29.38 -17.86
CA ARG A 63 -9.05 -29.17 -17.56
C ARG A 63 -9.84 -30.48 -17.44
N MET A 64 -9.60 -31.42 -18.34
CA MET A 64 -10.39 -32.66 -18.43
C MET A 64 -9.95 -33.76 -17.45
N SER A 65 -8.76 -33.66 -16.86
CA SER A 65 -8.16 -34.77 -16.10
C SER A 65 -7.78 -34.41 -14.66
N ILE A 66 -7.69 -33.12 -14.30
CA ILE A 66 -7.29 -32.73 -12.94
C ILE A 66 -8.23 -33.30 -11.87
N GLY A 67 -9.54 -33.36 -12.16
CA GLY A 67 -10.53 -33.98 -11.29
C GLY A 67 -10.42 -35.50 -11.15
N ASN A 68 -9.58 -36.17 -11.95
CA ASN A 68 -9.34 -37.62 -11.91
C ASN A 68 -8.09 -37.99 -11.10
N LEU A 69 -7.41 -37.01 -10.49
CA LEU A 69 -6.34 -37.28 -9.53
C LEU A 69 -6.84 -38.13 -8.35
N SER A 70 -5.91 -38.59 -7.52
CA SER A 70 -6.26 -39.44 -6.40
C SER A 70 -7.35 -38.82 -5.53
N HIS A 71 -8.37 -39.60 -5.24
CA HIS A 71 -9.38 -39.21 -4.26
C HIS A 71 -8.80 -39.17 -2.84
N SER A 72 -7.60 -39.70 -2.61
CA SER A 72 -6.90 -39.59 -1.32
C SER A 72 -6.09 -38.30 -1.17
N LEU A 73 -6.04 -37.47 -2.22
CA LEU A 73 -5.22 -36.27 -2.26
C LEU A 73 -5.71 -35.25 -1.23
N LYS A 74 -4.79 -34.80 -0.37
CA LYS A 74 -5.02 -33.85 0.72
C LYS A 74 -4.35 -32.51 0.46
N ILE A 75 -3.17 -32.53 -0.16
CA ILE A 75 -2.40 -31.31 -0.46
C ILE A 75 -2.11 -31.28 -1.95
N PHE A 76 -2.49 -30.17 -2.57
CA PHE A 76 -2.17 -29.85 -3.96
C PHE A 76 -1.46 -28.49 -3.99
N ASP A 77 -0.18 -28.51 -4.30
CA ASP A 77 0.68 -27.34 -4.22
C ASP A 77 1.48 -27.14 -5.50
N LEU A 78 1.20 -26.00 -6.13
CA LEU A 78 1.89 -25.45 -7.30
C LEU A 78 2.21 -23.96 -7.06
N PHE A 79 2.53 -23.57 -5.81
CA PHE A 79 2.94 -22.20 -5.52
C PHE A 79 4.19 -21.81 -6.33
N GLU A 80 4.24 -20.59 -6.86
CA GLU A 80 5.38 -20.08 -7.67
C GLU A 80 5.83 -21.03 -8.80
N CYS A 81 4.87 -21.50 -9.61
CA CYS A 81 5.13 -22.48 -10.67
C CYS A 81 5.01 -21.95 -12.11
N ASN A 82 4.80 -20.64 -12.28
CA ASN A 82 4.44 -20.00 -13.55
C ASN A 82 3.24 -20.68 -14.27
N VAL A 83 2.27 -21.19 -13.50
CA VAL A 83 1.07 -21.81 -14.07
C VAL A 83 0.13 -20.73 -14.58
N SER A 84 -0.41 -20.92 -15.78
CA SER A 84 -1.29 -19.97 -16.46
C SER A 84 -2.65 -20.58 -16.80
N GLY A 85 -3.56 -19.73 -17.29
CA GLY A 85 -4.93 -20.11 -17.62
C GLY A 85 -5.84 -20.17 -16.39
N GLY A 86 -7.10 -20.56 -16.59
CA GLY A 86 -8.08 -20.62 -15.50
C GLY A 86 -8.02 -21.91 -14.69
N ILE A 87 -8.39 -21.79 -13.41
CA ILE A 87 -8.57 -22.93 -12.51
C ILE A 87 -9.77 -23.78 -13.03
N PRO A 88 -9.59 -25.07 -13.37
CA PRO A 88 -10.67 -25.89 -13.90
C PRO A 88 -11.76 -26.19 -12.86
N GLU A 89 -13.03 -26.23 -13.26
CA GLU A 89 -14.16 -26.61 -12.39
C GLU A 89 -14.01 -28.05 -11.86
N GLU A 90 -13.32 -28.91 -12.60
CA GLU A 90 -13.06 -30.30 -12.24
C GLU A 90 -12.22 -30.44 -10.95
N ILE A 91 -11.52 -29.39 -10.51
CA ILE A 91 -10.80 -29.40 -9.22
C ILE A 91 -11.74 -29.71 -8.04
N GLY A 92 -13.03 -29.35 -8.16
CA GLY A 92 -14.05 -29.63 -7.16
C GLY A 92 -14.38 -31.11 -6.97
N ASN A 93 -13.87 -32.01 -7.83
CA ASN A 93 -14.00 -33.46 -7.65
C ASN A 93 -13.03 -34.01 -6.59
N LEU A 94 -11.99 -33.26 -6.22
CA LEU A 94 -10.95 -33.67 -5.27
C LEU A 94 -11.37 -33.41 -3.82
N THR A 95 -12.51 -33.97 -3.43
CA THR A 95 -13.25 -33.66 -2.17
C THR A 95 -12.49 -33.96 -0.86
N ASN A 96 -11.34 -34.63 -0.91
CA ASN A 96 -10.48 -34.87 0.26
C ASN A 96 -9.36 -33.85 0.44
N LEU A 97 -9.27 -32.84 -0.43
CA LEU A 97 -8.31 -31.76 -0.28
C LEU A 97 -8.53 -31.00 1.02
N ILE A 98 -7.41 -30.75 1.69
CA ILE A 98 -7.26 -29.98 2.93
C ILE A 98 -6.58 -28.66 2.61
N ALA A 99 -5.60 -28.64 1.70
CA ALA A 99 -4.90 -27.43 1.29
C ALA A 99 -4.71 -27.37 -0.22
N ILE A 100 -4.94 -26.19 -0.78
CA ILE A 100 -4.63 -25.82 -2.16
C ILE A 100 -3.72 -24.60 -2.12
N TYR A 101 -2.53 -24.71 -2.71
CA TYR A 101 -1.59 -23.60 -2.89
C TYR A 101 -1.39 -23.37 -4.39
N LEU A 102 -1.90 -22.25 -4.88
CA LEU A 102 -1.77 -21.81 -6.27
C LEU A 102 -1.26 -20.36 -6.35
N GLY A 103 -0.79 -19.79 -5.23
CA GLY A 103 -0.26 -18.43 -5.19
C GLY A 103 1.01 -18.24 -6.03
N GLY A 104 1.29 -16.98 -6.40
CA GLY A 104 2.50 -16.61 -7.15
C GLY A 104 2.55 -17.17 -8.58
N ASN A 105 1.41 -17.22 -9.27
CA ASN A 105 1.28 -17.80 -10.61
C ASN A 105 0.68 -16.78 -11.61
N ASN A 106 0.41 -17.23 -12.83
CA ASN A 106 -0.21 -16.45 -13.90
C ASN A 106 -1.66 -16.91 -14.17
N LEU A 107 -2.35 -17.43 -13.16
CA LEU A 107 -3.73 -17.93 -13.30
C LEU A 107 -4.69 -16.78 -13.59
N ASN A 108 -5.67 -16.99 -14.46
CA ASN A 108 -6.61 -15.98 -14.91
C ASN A 108 -8.06 -16.47 -14.92
N GLY A 109 -9.00 -15.59 -15.30
CA GLY A 109 -10.43 -15.88 -15.25
C GLY A 109 -10.96 -15.88 -13.81
N SER A 110 -12.13 -16.48 -13.60
CA SER A 110 -12.82 -16.44 -12.30
C SER A 110 -12.44 -17.59 -11.38
N ILE A 111 -12.60 -17.37 -10.07
CA ILE A 111 -12.57 -18.44 -9.06
C ILE A 111 -13.76 -19.40 -9.33
N PRO A 112 -13.53 -20.71 -9.58
CA PRO A 112 -14.58 -21.64 -9.99
C PRO A 112 -15.56 -21.97 -8.86
N ILE A 113 -16.85 -22.07 -9.19
CA ILE A 113 -17.91 -22.40 -8.22
C ILE A 113 -17.70 -23.77 -7.58
N ALA A 114 -17.07 -24.70 -8.29
CA ALA A 114 -16.85 -26.05 -7.82
C ALA A 114 -15.90 -26.13 -6.60
N LEU A 115 -15.12 -25.09 -6.29
CA LEU A 115 -14.34 -25.04 -5.06
C LEU A 115 -15.23 -25.15 -3.82
N GLY A 116 -16.47 -24.65 -3.86
CA GLY A 116 -17.45 -24.80 -2.78
C GLY A 116 -17.85 -26.26 -2.47
N LYS A 117 -17.44 -27.24 -3.29
CA LYS A 117 -17.65 -28.67 -3.02
C LYS A 117 -16.60 -29.27 -2.07
N LEU A 118 -15.47 -28.58 -1.85
CA LEU A 118 -14.32 -29.09 -1.11
C LEU A 118 -14.49 -28.92 0.41
N GLN A 119 -15.50 -29.56 0.99
CA GLN A 119 -15.92 -29.34 2.41
C GLN A 119 -14.87 -29.69 3.49
N LYS A 120 -13.72 -30.25 3.11
CA LYS A 120 -12.59 -30.53 4.01
C LYS A 120 -11.47 -29.51 3.90
N LEU A 121 -11.59 -28.55 2.97
CA LEU A 121 -10.57 -27.56 2.70
C LEU A 121 -10.43 -26.63 3.90
N GLN A 122 -9.20 -26.47 4.34
CA GLN A 122 -8.80 -25.62 5.46
C GLN A 122 -7.96 -24.44 4.96
N LEU A 123 -7.19 -24.62 3.89
CA LEU A 123 -6.36 -23.57 3.31
C LEU A 123 -6.61 -23.46 1.81
N LEU A 124 -6.90 -22.25 1.37
CA LEU A 124 -6.98 -21.88 -0.04
C LEU A 124 -6.10 -20.64 -0.28
N SER A 125 -4.94 -20.84 -0.89
CA SER A 125 -4.02 -19.77 -1.31
C SER A 125 -4.08 -19.60 -2.82
N LEU A 126 -4.52 -18.41 -3.24
CA LEU A 126 -4.65 -17.96 -4.63
C LEU A 126 -3.92 -16.62 -4.84
N GLU A 127 -3.08 -16.20 -3.91
CA GLU A 127 -2.45 -14.87 -3.94
C GLU A 127 -1.60 -14.63 -5.19
N ASP A 128 -1.35 -13.37 -5.52
CA ASP A 128 -0.43 -12.97 -6.59
C ASP A 128 -0.68 -13.73 -7.90
N ASN A 129 -1.87 -13.50 -8.47
CA ASN A 129 -2.33 -14.08 -9.72
C ASN A 129 -3.07 -13.02 -10.58
N GLN A 130 -3.74 -13.44 -11.64
CA GLN A 130 -4.53 -12.58 -12.54
C GLN A 130 -6.03 -12.89 -12.47
N LEU A 131 -6.52 -13.46 -11.37
CA LEU A 131 -7.92 -13.85 -11.22
C LEU A 131 -8.82 -12.61 -11.19
N GLU A 132 -9.97 -12.70 -11.83
CA GLU A 132 -10.93 -11.60 -11.99
C GLU A 132 -12.37 -12.04 -11.70
N GLY A 133 -13.31 -11.10 -11.76
CA GLY A 133 -14.70 -11.34 -11.38
C GLY A 133 -14.91 -11.31 -9.87
N SER A 134 -16.04 -11.83 -9.40
CA SER A 134 -16.44 -11.78 -8.00
C SER A 134 -16.04 -13.02 -7.20
N ILE A 135 -15.78 -12.81 -5.92
CA ILE A 135 -15.73 -13.90 -4.94
C ILE A 135 -17.16 -14.45 -4.78
N LEU A 136 -17.35 -15.75 -5.01
CA LEU A 136 -18.68 -16.36 -5.11
C LEU A 136 -19.15 -16.92 -3.76
N ASP A 137 -20.47 -16.83 -3.52
CA ASP A 137 -21.13 -17.33 -2.30
C ASP A 137 -20.91 -18.83 -2.06
N ASP A 138 -20.59 -19.61 -3.09
CA ASP A 138 -20.32 -21.05 -2.96
C ASP A 138 -19.09 -21.35 -2.07
N LEU A 139 -18.14 -20.42 -1.94
CA LEU A 139 -17.02 -20.56 -1.00
C LEU A 139 -17.50 -20.56 0.46
N CYS A 140 -18.68 -20.02 0.75
CA CYS A 140 -19.26 -20.08 2.09
C CYS A 140 -19.65 -21.50 2.54
N ARG A 141 -19.64 -22.48 1.64
CA ARG A 141 -19.84 -23.90 1.99
C ARG A 141 -18.62 -24.54 2.64
N LEU A 142 -17.47 -23.86 2.60
CA LEU A 142 -16.21 -24.32 3.16
C LEU A 142 -16.15 -24.06 4.67
N ALA A 143 -17.02 -24.74 5.43
CA ALA A 143 -17.16 -24.51 6.87
C ALA A 143 -15.87 -24.80 7.67
N THR A 144 -14.93 -25.57 7.12
CA THR A 144 -13.63 -25.88 7.73
C THR A 144 -12.53 -24.89 7.36
N LEU A 145 -12.81 -23.90 6.51
CA LEU A 145 -11.80 -22.96 6.01
C LEU A 145 -11.19 -22.18 7.18
N PHE A 146 -9.88 -22.33 7.33
CA PHE A 146 -9.04 -21.68 8.33
C PHE A 146 -8.34 -20.46 7.72
N GLU A 147 -7.89 -20.58 6.47
CA GLU A 147 -7.21 -19.52 5.74
C GLU A 147 -7.75 -19.39 4.32
N LEU A 148 -8.06 -18.15 3.96
CA LEU A 148 -8.34 -17.75 2.60
C LEU A 148 -7.36 -16.62 2.24
N ASP A 149 -6.45 -16.92 1.33
CA ASP A 149 -5.62 -15.91 0.68
C ASP A 149 -6.01 -15.79 -0.79
N SER A 150 -6.38 -14.58 -1.19
CA SER A 150 -6.62 -14.21 -2.58
C SER A 150 -6.13 -12.79 -2.85
N GLY A 151 -5.10 -12.37 -2.10
CA GLY A 151 -4.45 -11.09 -2.28
C GLY A 151 -3.81 -10.94 -3.67
N GLY A 152 -3.52 -9.72 -4.11
CA GLY A 152 -2.73 -9.50 -5.33
C GLY A 152 -3.40 -10.03 -6.61
N ASN A 153 -4.70 -9.79 -6.77
CA ASN A 153 -5.48 -10.24 -7.92
C ASN A 153 -6.28 -9.07 -8.54
N LYS A 154 -7.20 -9.38 -9.47
CA LYS A 154 -8.11 -8.42 -10.13
C LYS A 154 -9.56 -8.63 -9.68
N LEU A 155 -9.78 -9.22 -8.49
CA LEU A 155 -11.10 -9.55 -7.98
C LEU A 155 -11.90 -8.26 -7.74
N ALA A 156 -13.16 -8.26 -8.17
CA ALA A 156 -14.07 -7.13 -8.11
C ALA A 156 -15.45 -7.56 -7.63
N GLY A 157 -16.40 -6.63 -7.53
CA GLY A 157 -17.73 -6.94 -7.00
C GLY A 157 -17.73 -7.14 -5.49
N PHE A 158 -18.82 -7.70 -4.96
CA PHE A 158 -19.05 -7.72 -3.52
C PHE A 158 -18.40 -8.93 -2.85
N THR A 159 -17.79 -8.72 -1.69
CA THR A 159 -17.37 -9.82 -0.81
C THR A 159 -18.62 -10.50 -0.23
N PRO A 160 -18.76 -11.84 -0.30
CA PRO A 160 -19.92 -12.56 0.22
C PRO A 160 -20.19 -12.26 1.69
N ALA A 161 -21.41 -11.82 2.01
CA ALA A 161 -21.81 -11.57 3.39
C ALA A 161 -21.74 -12.84 4.26
N CYS A 162 -21.88 -14.02 3.64
CA CYS A 162 -21.77 -15.29 4.34
C CYS A 162 -20.35 -15.62 4.83
N PHE A 163 -19.30 -14.90 4.42
CA PHE A 163 -17.97 -15.04 5.03
C PHE A 163 -17.99 -14.76 6.53
N GLY A 164 -18.87 -13.87 6.99
CA GLY A 164 -19.09 -13.64 8.42
C GLY A 164 -19.58 -14.85 9.22
N ASN A 165 -20.00 -15.92 8.55
CA ASN A 165 -20.44 -17.18 9.19
C ASN A 165 -19.36 -18.28 9.18
N LEU A 166 -18.19 -18.04 8.58
CA LEU A 166 -17.08 -19.00 8.55
C LEU A 166 -16.32 -18.96 9.88
N THR A 167 -16.89 -19.56 10.93
CA THR A 167 -16.36 -19.45 12.31
C THR A 167 -14.98 -20.11 12.52
N ASN A 168 -14.52 -20.97 11.61
CA ASN A 168 -13.17 -21.54 11.64
C ASN A 168 -12.11 -20.63 11.00
N LEU A 169 -12.51 -19.56 10.30
CA LEU A 169 -11.58 -18.67 9.63
C LEU A 169 -10.73 -17.95 10.68
N ARG A 170 -9.41 -17.95 10.46
CA ARG A 170 -8.41 -17.25 11.28
C ARG A 170 -7.66 -16.22 10.45
N ASN A 171 -7.44 -16.51 9.18
CA ASN A 171 -6.62 -15.72 8.30
C ASN A 171 -7.44 -15.38 7.05
N LEU A 172 -7.63 -14.09 6.81
CA LEU A 172 -8.34 -13.59 5.63
C LEU A 172 -7.51 -12.49 4.98
N TYR A 173 -6.96 -12.81 3.80
CA TYR A 173 -6.14 -11.89 3.01
C TYR A 173 -6.83 -11.64 1.67
N LEU A 174 -7.38 -10.44 1.51
CA LEU A 174 -8.02 -9.95 0.28
C LEU A 174 -7.36 -8.67 -0.24
N GLY A 175 -6.19 -8.33 0.28
CA GLY A 175 -5.45 -7.13 -0.06
C GLY A 175 -5.17 -7.03 -1.57
N SER A 176 -4.94 -5.82 -2.08
CA SER A 176 -4.51 -5.59 -3.47
C SER A 176 -5.46 -6.20 -4.51
N ASN A 177 -6.73 -5.80 -4.43
CA ASN A 177 -7.81 -6.19 -5.33
C ASN A 177 -8.63 -4.96 -5.75
N LYS A 178 -9.83 -5.18 -6.33
CA LYS A 178 -10.75 -4.14 -6.80
C LYS A 178 -12.08 -4.17 -6.04
N LEU A 179 -12.07 -4.53 -4.76
CA LEU A 179 -13.28 -4.70 -3.95
C LEU A 179 -13.83 -3.33 -3.49
N PRO A 180 -15.14 -3.04 -3.67
CA PRO A 180 -15.73 -1.75 -3.37
C PRO A 180 -16.30 -1.62 -1.95
N SER A 181 -16.66 -2.72 -1.29
CA SER A 181 -17.26 -2.70 0.04
C SER A 181 -17.00 -3.96 0.87
N ILE A 182 -17.04 -3.79 2.18
CA ILE A 182 -16.91 -4.84 3.18
C ILE A 182 -18.31 -5.13 3.74
N PRO A 183 -18.84 -6.35 3.64
CA PRO A 183 -20.09 -6.71 4.28
C PRO A 183 -19.96 -6.61 5.81
N SER A 184 -20.97 -6.02 6.46
CA SER A 184 -20.95 -5.81 7.91
C SER A 184 -20.85 -7.09 8.73
N THR A 185 -21.22 -8.23 8.15
CA THR A 185 -21.12 -9.55 8.75
C THR A 185 -19.67 -10.01 8.97
N LEU A 186 -18.69 -9.50 8.22
CA LEU A 186 -17.28 -9.87 8.41
C LEU A 186 -16.75 -9.46 9.80
N TRP A 187 -17.29 -8.39 10.36
CA TRP A 187 -16.95 -7.94 11.72
C TRP A 187 -17.52 -8.84 12.83
N ASN A 188 -18.16 -9.97 12.48
CA ASN A 188 -18.62 -10.99 13.44
C ASN A 188 -17.67 -12.19 13.56
N LEU A 189 -16.56 -12.20 12.81
CA LEU A 189 -15.56 -13.28 12.86
C LEU A 189 -14.71 -13.22 14.13
N LYS A 190 -15.30 -13.55 15.27
CA LYS A 190 -14.72 -13.35 16.62
C LYS A 190 -13.35 -13.99 16.84
N ASP A 191 -13.02 -15.03 16.07
CA ASP A 191 -11.79 -15.78 16.20
C ASP A 191 -10.73 -15.40 15.13
N ILE A 192 -11.00 -14.40 14.28
CA ILE A 192 -10.05 -13.96 13.24
C ILE A 192 -8.78 -13.38 13.88
N LEU A 193 -7.62 -13.79 13.38
CA LEU A 193 -6.29 -13.39 13.86
C LEU A 193 -5.63 -12.38 12.92
N TYR A 194 -5.67 -12.65 11.62
CA TYR A 194 -5.04 -11.82 10.60
C TYR A 194 -6.08 -11.41 9.57
N PHE A 195 -6.20 -10.10 9.37
CA PHE A 195 -7.20 -9.54 8.48
C PHE A 195 -6.58 -8.45 7.60
N ASP A 196 -6.32 -8.79 6.34
CA ASP A 196 -5.75 -7.87 5.35
C ASP A 196 -6.78 -7.57 4.26
N LEU A 197 -7.16 -6.31 4.19
CA LEU A 197 -8.06 -5.71 3.21
C LEU A 197 -7.41 -4.51 2.52
N SER A 198 -6.09 -4.40 2.60
CA SER A 198 -5.30 -3.28 2.07
C SER A 198 -5.49 -3.11 0.55
N SER A 199 -5.13 -1.95 0.01
CA SER A 199 -5.02 -1.73 -1.45
C SER A 199 -6.29 -2.15 -2.21
N ASN A 200 -7.45 -1.66 -1.78
CA ASN A 200 -8.75 -1.91 -2.41
C ASN A 200 -9.49 -0.57 -2.63
N PHE A 201 -10.78 -0.64 -2.98
CA PHE A 201 -11.64 0.55 -3.17
C PHE A 201 -12.63 0.74 -2.02
N PHE A 202 -12.31 0.29 -0.81
CA PHE A 202 -13.23 0.39 0.32
C PHE A 202 -13.47 1.86 0.72
N THR A 203 -14.72 2.20 0.98
CA THR A 203 -15.17 3.56 1.30
C THR A 203 -16.01 3.56 2.58
N GLY A 204 -16.26 4.77 3.12
CA GLY A 204 -17.09 4.95 4.32
C GLY A 204 -16.29 4.86 5.62
N PRO A 205 -16.96 4.92 6.78
CA PRO A 205 -16.30 4.86 8.08
C PRO A 205 -15.82 3.45 8.44
N LEU A 206 -14.80 3.39 9.29
CA LEU A 206 -14.48 2.17 10.04
C LEU A 206 -15.64 1.85 11.00
N PRO A 207 -16.19 0.61 10.99
CA PRO A 207 -17.35 0.27 11.80
C PRO A 207 -16.98 0.07 13.28
N SER A 208 -17.92 0.42 14.16
CA SER A 208 -17.76 0.21 15.60
C SER A 208 -17.63 -1.27 15.99
N GLU A 209 -18.22 -2.14 15.17
CA GLU A 209 -18.26 -3.59 15.27
C GLU A 209 -16.89 -4.23 15.15
N ILE A 210 -15.85 -3.49 14.71
CA ILE A 210 -14.47 -3.96 14.74
C ILE A 210 -14.08 -4.49 16.12
N GLU A 211 -14.64 -3.92 17.19
CA GLU A 211 -14.43 -4.35 18.57
C GLU A 211 -14.78 -5.83 18.84
N ASN A 212 -15.63 -6.44 18.02
CA ASN A 212 -16.00 -7.86 18.16
C ASN A 212 -14.83 -8.82 17.88
N LEU A 213 -13.80 -8.37 17.15
CA LEU A 213 -12.65 -9.18 16.72
C LEU A 213 -11.61 -9.30 17.84
N LYS A 214 -12.00 -9.84 19.00
CA LYS A 214 -11.23 -9.71 20.26
C LYS A 214 -9.83 -10.33 20.23
N VAL A 215 -9.60 -11.34 19.39
CA VAL A 215 -8.31 -12.04 19.27
C VAL A 215 -7.46 -11.56 18.08
N LEU A 216 -7.89 -10.48 17.41
CA LEU A 216 -7.22 -9.94 16.22
C LEU A 216 -5.79 -9.52 16.56
N VAL A 217 -4.82 -10.07 15.84
CA VAL A 217 -3.39 -9.79 15.98
C VAL A 217 -2.95 -8.71 15.01
N GLN A 218 -3.45 -8.76 13.78
CA GLN A 218 -3.13 -7.78 12.74
C GLN A 218 -4.38 -7.40 11.97
N VAL A 219 -4.53 -6.09 11.76
CA VAL A 219 -5.50 -5.54 10.83
C VAL A 219 -4.82 -4.56 9.91
N ASP A 220 -4.92 -4.86 8.61
CA ASP A 220 -4.42 -3.99 7.55
C ASP A 220 -5.59 -3.51 6.69
N LEU A 221 -5.88 -2.22 6.80
CA LEU A 221 -6.90 -1.51 6.02
C LEU A 221 -6.26 -0.37 5.22
N SER A 222 -4.94 -0.41 5.04
CA SER A 222 -4.16 0.62 4.37
C SER A 222 -4.54 0.76 2.89
N MET A 223 -4.16 1.88 2.27
CA MET A 223 -4.30 2.11 0.83
C MET A 223 -5.75 1.90 0.33
N ASN A 224 -6.70 2.46 1.07
CA ASN A 224 -8.13 2.43 0.76
C ASN A 224 -8.69 3.85 0.77
N ASN A 225 -10.01 3.97 0.77
CA ASN A 225 -10.73 5.23 0.77
C ASN A 225 -11.62 5.38 2.03
N PHE A 226 -11.22 4.76 3.15
CA PHE A 226 -11.91 4.89 4.44
C PHE A 226 -11.87 6.35 4.91
N SER A 227 -13.02 6.82 5.41
CA SER A 227 -13.26 8.21 5.79
C SER A 227 -13.79 8.33 7.21
N ASN A 228 -14.07 9.55 7.65
CA ASN A 228 -14.49 9.87 9.02
C ASN A 228 -13.42 9.54 10.07
N VAL A 229 -13.84 9.44 11.34
CA VAL A 229 -12.97 9.25 12.49
C VAL A 229 -12.63 7.79 12.71
N ILE A 230 -11.47 7.53 13.33
CA ILE A 230 -11.15 6.21 13.87
C ILE A 230 -12.08 5.96 15.07
N PRO A 231 -12.85 4.85 15.11
CA PRO A 231 -13.82 4.61 16.17
C PRO A 231 -13.11 4.33 17.50
N ILE A 232 -13.64 4.89 18.58
CA ILE A 232 -13.10 4.66 19.94
C ILE A 232 -13.11 3.18 20.34
N THR A 233 -14.00 2.38 19.74
CA THR A 233 -14.15 0.95 20.01
C THR A 233 -12.93 0.13 19.58
N ILE A 234 -12.05 0.69 18.73
CA ILE A 234 -10.78 0.04 18.34
C ILE A 234 -9.92 -0.31 19.55
N GLY A 235 -9.97 0.48 20.63
CA GLY A 235 -9.24 0.22 21.88
C GLY A 235 -9.68 -1.06 22.59
N GLY A 236 -10.78 -1.70 22.16
CA GLY A 236 -11.24 -2.99 22.66
C GLY A 236 -10.45 -4.20 22.13
N LEU A 237 -9.55 -4.02 21.17
CA LEU A 237 -8.76 -5.08 20.52
C LEU A 237 -7.46 -5.39 21.27
N LYS A 238 -7.57 -5.98 22.46
CA LYS A 238 -6.43 -6.10 23.41
C LYS A 238 -5.27 -6.94 22.90
N ASP A 239 -5.51 -7.86 21.97
CA ASP A 239 -4.47 -8.74 21.40
C ASP A 239 -3.79 -8.15 20.14
N LEU A 240 -4.25 -6.96 19.69
CA LEU A 240 -3.76 -6.33 18.47
C LEU A 240 -2.30 -5.90 18.60
N GLN A 241 -1.51 -6.30 17.62
CA GLN A 241 -0.08 -6.02 17.51
C GLN A 241 0.24 -5.09 16.35
N TYR A 242 -0.54 -5.17 15.26
CA TYR A 242 -0.29 -4.39 14.05
C TYR A 242 -1.60 -3.71 13.60
N LEU A 243 -1.59 -2.38 13.63
CA LEU A 243 -2.70 -1.55 13.14
C LEU A 243 -2.21 -0.67 12.00
N LEU A 244 -2.60 -1.03 10.77
CA LEU A 244 -2.17 -0.37 9.54
C LEU A 244 -3.39 0.28 8.86
N LEU A 245 -3.41 1.62 8.86
CA LEU A 245 -4.50 2.46 8.33
C LEU A 245 -3.99 3.55 7.38
N GLU A 246 -2.73 3.49 6.96
CA GLU A 246 -2.10 4.48 6.11
C GLU A 246 -2.77 4.61 4.75
N TYR A 247 -2.55 5.76 4.09
CA TYR A 247 -3.11 6.03 2.76
C TYR A 247 -4.63 5.84 2.70
N ASN A 248 -5.34 6.47 3.63
CA ASN A 248 -6.79 6.62 3.63
C ASN A 248 -7.17 8.11 3.67
N ILE A 249 -8.45 8.41 3.86
CA ILE A 249 -8.98 9.76 4.06
C ILE A 249 -9.60 9.94 5.45
N LEU A 250 -9.06 9.24 6.45
CA LEU A 250 -9.49 9.33 7.85
C LEU A 250 -9.19 10.73 8.40
N GLN A 251 -10.07 11.24 9.26
CA GLN A 251 -10.00 12.60 9.82
C GLN A 251 -10.29 12.62 11.33
N GLY A 252 -10.19 13.79 11.95
CA GLY A 252 -10.37 13.94 13.39
C GLY A 252 -9.15 13.48 14.19
N SER A 253 -9.30 13.33 15.50
CA SER A 253 -8.20 12.95 16.37
C SER A 253 -7.85 11.46 16.34
N ILE A 254 -6.62 11.16 16.75
CA ILE A 254 -6.19 9.82 17.13
C ILE A 254 -6.85 9.49 18.48
N PRO A 255 -7.77 8.50 18.58
CA PRO A 255 -8.49 8.23 19.82
C PRO A 255 -7.58 7.81 20.98
N ASP A 256 -7.84 8.33 22.17
CA ASP A 256 -7.13 7.95 23.39
C ASP A 256 -7.18 6.43 23.67
N SER A 257 -8.24 5.76 23.21
CA SER A 257 -8.45 4.32 23.40
C SER A 257 -7.44 3.45 22.64
N ILE A 258 -6.73 3.99 21.63
CA ILE A 258 -5.57 3.29 21.02
C ILE A 258 -4.48 3.05 22.07
N GLY A 259 -4.34 3.95 23.06
CA GLY A 259 -3.44 3.76 24.19
C GLY A 259 -3.80 2.59 25.12
N ASP A 260 -4.96 1.95 24.93
CA ASP A 260 -5.35 0.74 25.66
C ASP A 260 -5.01 -0.57 24.92
N LEU A 261 -4.38 -0.49 23.73
CA LEU A 261 -3.89 -1.62 22.93
C LEU A 261 -2.52 -2.08 23.43
N ILE A 262 -2.49 -2.62 24.65
CA ILE A 262 -1.23 -2.88 25.39
C ILE A 262 -0.21 -3.78 24.66
N ASN A 263 -0.65 -4.60 23.69
CA ASN A 263 0.22 -5.49 22.90
C ASN A 263 0.65 -4.88 21.55
N LEU A 264 0.28 -3.62 21.27
CA LEU A 264 0.53 -2.98 19.99
C LEU A 264 2.04 -2.79 19.76
N LYS A 265 2.54 -3.32 18.65
CA LYS A 265 3.95 -3.26 18.23
C LYS A 265 4.17 -2.26 17.11
N SER A 266 3.21 -2.12 16.20
CA SER A 266 3.27 -1.18 15.09
C SER A 266 1.94 -0.45 14.90
N LEU A 267 2.02 0.86 14.77
CA LEU A 267 0.91 1.75 14.48
C LEU A 267 1.24 2.62 13.26
N ASN A 268 0.60 2.37 12.12
CA ASN A 268 0.75 3.19 10.93
C ASN A 268 -0.56 3.93 10.59
N LEU A 269 -0.52 5.25 10.72
CA LEU A 269 -1.61 6.18 10.45
C LEU A 269 -1.21 7.23 9.40
N SER A 270 -0.09 7.02 8.71
CA SER A 270 0.48 8.01 7.78
C SER A 270 -0.44 8.29 6.59
N ASN A 271 -0.24 9.44 5.95
CA ASN A 271 -0.98 9.86 4.74
C ASN A 271 -2.50 9.89 4.91
N ASN A 272 -3.00 10.31 6.07
CA ASN A 272 -4.42 10.55 6.31
C ASN A 272 -4.70 12.07 6.42
N ASN A 273 -5.88 12.41 6.94
CA ASN A 273 -6.31 13.77 7.26
C ASN A 273 -6.55 13.94 8.77
N LEU A 274 -5.85 13.16 9.61
CA LEU A 274 -5.97 13.21 11.07
C LEU A 274 -5.47 14.55 11.60
N SER A 275 -6.12 15.06 12.63
CA SER A 275 -5.86 16.39 13.20
C SER A 275 -5.77 16.33 14.72
N GLU A 276 -5.66 17.51 15.36
CA GLU A 276 -5.49 17.64 16.81
C GLU A 276 -4.15 17.04 17.30
N THR A 277 -4.05 16.79 18.60
CA THR A 277 -2.81 16.33 19.23
C THR A 277 -2.61 14.82 19.10
N ILE A 278 -1.35 14.39 19.04
CA ILE A 278 -0.99 13.00 19.28
C ILE A 278 -1.31 12.66 20.73
N SER A 279 -2.21 11.70 20.96
CA SER A 279 -2.67 11.37 22.31
C SER A 279 -1.52 10.93 23.21
N ILE A 280 -1.46 11.49 24.42
CA ILE A 280 -0.50 11.11 25.46
C ILE A 280 -0.71 9.67 25.94
N SER A 281 -1.89 9.07 25.71
CA SER A 281 -2.16 7.68 26.07
C SER A 281 -1.28 6.71 25.30
N LEU A 282 -0.83 7.06 24.08
CA LEU A 282 0.10 6.25 23.29
C LEU A 282 1.45 6.06 24.00
N GLY A 283 1.84 6.98 24.89
CA GLY A 283 3.04 6.86 25.72
C GLY A 283 2.98 5.67 26.71
N LYS A 284 1.80 5.06 26.92
CA LYS A 284 1.63 3.87 27.78
C LYS A 284 1.98 2.56 27.07
N LEU A 285 2.09 2.56 25.74
CA LEU A 285 2.29 1.37 24.92
C LEU A 285 3.76 0.94 24.94
N LEU A 286 4.17 0.22 25.98
CA LEU A 286 5.59 -0.13 26.21
C LEU A 286 6.18 -1.06 25.13
N ASP A 287 5.34 -1.84 24.45
CA ASP A 287 5.75 -2.77 23.39
C ASP A 287 5.72 -2.14 21.98
N LEU A 288 5.30 -0.87 21.85
CA LEU A 288 5.23 -0.17 20.58
C LEU A 288 6.64 0.14 20.08
N LYS A 289 7.02 -0.51 18.97
CA LYS A 289 8.34 -0.39 18.33
C LYS A 289 8.36 0.64 17.23
N ASP A 290 7.25 0.71 16.48
CA ASP A 290 7.12 1.54 15.31
C ASP A 290 5.82 2.34 15.40
N ILE A 291 5.95 3.66 15.29
CA ILE A 291 4.82 4.55 15.05
C ILE A 291 5.10 5.33 13.78
N ASN A 292 4.06 5.51 12.98
CA ASN A 292 4.13 6.37 11.82
C ASN A 292 2.85 7.20 11.69
N VAL A 293 3.00 8.52 11.74
CA VAL A 293 1.93 9.51 11.60
C VAL A 293 2.26 10.57 10.55
N TYR A 294 3.25 10.32 9.69
CA TYR A 294 3.72 11.33 8.73
C TYR A 294 2.62 11.70 7.72
N PHE A 295 2.64 12.94 7.22
CA PHE A 295 1.59 13.55 6.39
C PHE A 295 0.17 13.38 6.94
N ASN A 296 -0.07 14.08 8.04
CA ASN A 296 -1.40 14.36 8.58
C ASN A 296 -1.51 15.87 8.86
N LYS A 297 -2.51 16.28 9.66
CA LYS A 297 -2.72 17.64 10.14
C LYS A 297 -2.59 17.72 11.66
N LEU A 298 -1.72 16.89 12.24
CA LEU A 298 -1.52 16.81 13.69
C LEU A 298 -0.80 18.07 14.20
N GLU A 299 -1.13 18.48 15.40
CA GLU A 299 -0.61 19.70 16.03
C GLU A 299 -0.21 19.48 17.49
N GLY A 300 0.53 20.43 18.05
CA GLY A 300 0.90 20.41 19.46
C GLY A 300 2.11 19.54 19.78
N GLU A 301 2.27 19.21 21.05
CA GLU A 301 3.46 18.55 21.56
C GLU A 301 3.44 17.03 21.31
N ILE A 302 4.51 16.50 20.71
CA ILE A 302 4.74 15.07 20.61
C ILE A 302 5.01 14.51 22.02
N PRO A 303 4.36 13.40 22.45
CA PRO A 303 4.60 12.78 23.75
C PRO A 303 6.09 12.53 24.01
N ARG A 304 6.53 12.74 25.26
CA ARG A 304 7.94 12.57 25.67
C ARG A 304 8.22 11.28 26.45
N GLU A 305 7.17 10.59 26.86
CA GLU A 305 7.23 9.42 27.72
C GLU A 305 7.08 8.12 26.93
N GLY A 306 7.53 7.02 27.53
CA GLY A 306 7.44 5.69 26.94
C GLY A 306 8.24 5.55 25.65
N PRO A 307 7.70 4.88 24.61
CA PRO A 307 8.44 4.52 23.41
C PRO A 307 8.81 5.74 22.53
N PHE A 308 8.15 6.90 22.73
CA PHE A 308 8.38 8.13 21.96
C PHE A 308 9.79 8.70 22.07
N ARG A 309 10.57 8.29 23.08
CA ARG A 309 11.99 8.67 23.21
C ARG A 309 12.87 8.04 22.13
N ASN A 310 12.43 6.93 21.55
CA ASN A 310 13.22 6.12 20.63
C ASN A 310 12.73 6.21 19.17
N PHE A 311 11.59 6.84 18.90
CA PHE A 311 11.06 6.93 17.55
C PHE A 311 11.86 7.90 16.68
N LEU A 312 11.84 7.62 15.39
CA LEU A 312 12.54 8.39 14.37
C LEU A 312 11.79 9.69 14.05
N ALA A 313 12.53 10.72 13.65
CA ALA A 313 11.94 12.01 13.27
C ALA A 313 11.01 11.90 12.05
N GLU A 314 11.35 10.98 11.14
CA GLU A 314 10.64 10.68 9.90
C GLU A 314 9.18 10.29 10.15
N SER A 315 8.90 9.63 11.28
CA SER A 315 7.55 9.21 11.68
C SER A 315 6.57 10.38 11.90
N PHE A 316 7.07 11.59 12.12
CA PHE A 316 6.25 12.76 12.45
C PHE A 316 6.22 13.82 11.35
N LYS A 317 7.01 13.63 10.29
CA LYS A 317 7.19 14.59 9.19
C LYS A 317 5.87 14.93 8.49
N GLY A 318 5.76 16.14 7.95
CA GLY A 318 4.57 16.57 7.21
C GLY A 318 3.40 16.99 8.09
N ASN A 319 3.59 17.10 9.41
CA ASN A 319 2.66 17.72 10.34
C ASN A 319 3.25 19.06 10.82
N GLU A 320 2.93 20.15 10.12
CA GLU A 320 3.62 21.45 10.27
C GLU A 320 3.50 22.08 11.66
N LEU A 321 2.45 21.73 12.41
CA LEU A 321 2.13 22.31 13.72
C LEU A 321 2.60 21.44 14.90
N LEU A 322 3.30 20.33 14.63
CA LEU A 322 3.92 19.55 15.70
C LEU A 322 5.14 20.27 16.27
N CYS A 323 5.34 20.09 17.57
CA CYS A 323 6.51 20.55 18.29
C CYS A 323 6.98 19.47 19.27
N GLY A 324 8.24 19.50 19.71
CA GLY A 324 8.73 18.44 20.59
C GLY A 324 10.22 18.46 20.88
N MET A 325 10.75 17.27 21.17
CA MET A 325 12.16 17.06 21.50
C MET A 325 13.06 17.35 20.28
N PRO A 326 14.28 17.90 20.48
CA PRO A 326 15.16 18.28 19.37
C PRO A 326 15.54 17.12 18.43
N ASN A 327 15.58 15.88 18.92
CA ASN A 327 15.90 14.70 18.12
C ASN A 327 14.82 14.33 17.09
N LEU A 328 13.59 14.81 17.26
CA LEU A 328 12.46 14.54 16.36
C LEU A 328 12.39 15.52 15.18
N GLN A 329 13.38 16.40 15.03
CA GLN A 329 13.47 17.41 13.95
C GLN A 329 12.23 18.30 13.80
N VAL A 330 11.45 18.46 14.87
CA VAL A 330 10.32 19.40 14.95
C VAL A 330 10.71 20.65 15.73
N PRO A 331 10.03 21.80 15.52
CA PRO A 331 10.25 23.00 16.32
C PRO A 331 10.10 22.74 17.83
N PRO A 332 10.86 23.43 18.69
CA PRO A 332 10.64 23.36 20.13
C PRO A 332 9.27 23.95 20.49
N CYS A 333 8.55 23.30 21.39
CA CYS A 333 7.25 23.81 21.83
C CYS A 333 7.39 25.17 22.51
N ARG A 334 6.61 26.16 22.06
CA ARG A 334 6.58 27.47 22.70
C ARG A 334 5.93 27.31 24.06
N THR A 335 6.71 27.46 25.13
CA THR A 335 6.16 27.70 26.46
C THR A 335 5.29 28.95 26.38
N ARG A 336 4.00 28.85 26.72
CA ARG A 336 3.18 30.04 26.99
C ARG A 336 3.80 30.77 28.18
N ILE A 337 4.75 31.65 27.92
CA ILE A 337 5.02 32.75 28.81
C ILE A 337 3.80 33.64 28.65
N HIS A 338 2.92 33.65 29.66
CA HIS A 338 1.98 34.75 29.85
C HIS A 338 2.83 36.02 30.04
N HIS A 339 3.24 36.65 28.94
CA HIS A 339 3.58 38.05 28.97
C HIS A 339 2.25 38.80 29.04
N THR A 340 1.83 39.10 30.26
CA THR A 340 1.04 40.31 30.51
C THR A 340 1.90 41.50 30.09
N SER A 341 1.88 41.83 28.80
CA SER A 341 2.50 43.04 28.31
C SER A 341 1.47 44.14 28.34
N ASP A 342 1.28 44.73 29.52
CA ASP A 342 0.87 46.12 29.63
C ASP A 342 1.95 46.96 28.96
N LYS A 343 1.75 47.23 27.67
CA LYS A 343 2.30 48.34 26.87
C LYS A 343 2.07 48.02 25.40
N ASN A 344 1.06 48.67 24.81
CA ASN A 344 1.19 49.33 23.51
C ASN A 344 -0.11 50.08 23.12
N ASP A 345 -0.48 51.09 23.91
CA ASP A 345 -1.51 52.07 23.50
C ASP A 345 -0.96 53.21 22.62
N LEU A 346 0.31 53.15 22.19
CA LEU A 346 0.91 54.21 21.37
C LEU A 346 1.06 53.87 19.87
N VAL A 347 0.80 52.62 19.45
CA VAL A 347 0.98 52.19 18.05
C VAL A 347 -0.28 52.39 17.19
N ILE A 348 -1.44 52.56 17.82
CA ILE A 348 -2.74 52.70 17.12
C ILE A 348 -2.93 54.12 16.52
N GLY A 349 -2.24 55.14 17.04
CA GLY A 349 -2.42 56.54 16.61
C GLY A 349 -1.73 56.96 15.31
N ILE A 350 -0.74 56.21 14.82
CA ILE A 350 0.12 56.62 13.68
C ILE A 350 -0.12 55.75 12.44
N VAL A 351 -0.50 54.48 12.61
CA VAL A 351 -0.59 53.51 11.50
C VAL A 351 -1.90 53.64 10.72
N LEU A 352 -3.00 54.07 11.35
CA LEU A 352 -4.30 54.24 10.71
C LEU A 352 -4.37 55.36 9.64
N PRO A 353 -3.75 56.55 9.81
CA PRO A 353 -3.76 57.57 8.76
C PRO A 353 -2.81 57.26 7.59
N LEU A 354 -1.74 56.50 7.80
CA LEU A 354 -0.79 56.15 6.74
C LEU A 354 -1.32 55.06 5.80
N SER A 355 -2.08 54.08 6.33
CA SER A 355 -2.68 53.02 5.51
C SER A 355 -3.80 53.53 4.61
N THR A 356 -4.58 54.51 5.07
CA THR A 356 -5.68 55.10 4.29
C THR A 356 -5.17 55.98 3.14
N ILE A 357 -4.08 56.73 3.35
CA ILE A 357 -3.41 57.50 2.29
C ILE A 357 -2.78 56.56 1.25
N PHE A 358 -2.13 55.48 1.70
CA PHE A 358 -1.54 54.48 0.80
C PHE A 358 -2.60 53.78 -0.07
N MET A 359 -3.74 53.39 0.52
CA MET A 359 -4.84 52.75 -0.22
C MET A 359 -5.50 53.68 -1.22
N MET A 360 -5.63 54.98 -0.92
CA MET A 360 -6.14 55.99 -1.87
C MET A 360 -5.21 56.17 -3.07
N VAL A 361 -3.89 56.14 -2.86
CA VAL A 361 -2.89 56.22 -3.93
C VAL A 361 -2.91 54.96 -4.80
N VAL A 362 -3.03 53.77 -4.19
CA VAL A 362 -3.16 52.50 -4.91
C VAL A 362 -4.44 52.45 -5.75
N ILE A 363 -5.58 52.91 -5.22
CA ILE A 363 -6.83 52.98 -5.97
C ILE A 363 -6.73 53.97 -7.14
N LEU A 364 -6.10 55.13 -6.95
CA LEU A 364 -5.84 56.09 -8.04
C LEU A 364 -4.90 55.54 -9.12
N LEU A 365 -3.92 54.72 -8.74
CA LEU A 365 -3.02 54.03 -9.67
C LEU A 365 -3.75 52.93 -10.44
N ILE A 366 -4.61 52.13 -9.79
CA ILE A 366 -5.45 51.11 -10.43
C ILE A 366 -6.43 51.74 -11.42
N LEU A 367 -7.08 52.85 -11.05
CA LEU A 367 -7.99 53.59 -11.94
C LEU A 367 -7.25 54.24 -13.13
N ARG A 368 -5.99 54.66 -12.96
CA ARG A 368 -5.11 55.11 -14.05
C ARG A 368 -4.64 53.97 -14.95
N TYR A 369 -4.41 52.79 -14.38
CA TYR A 369 -4.02 51.58 -15.10
C TYR A 369 -5.17 51.04 -15.94
N GLN A 370 -6.39 51.01 -15.40
CA GLN A 370 -7.60 50.59 -16.12
C GLN A 370 -8.02 51.56 -17.24
N LYS A 371 -7.57 52.82 -17.21
CA LYS A 371 -7.79 53.80 -18.29
C LYS A 371 -6.76 53.77 -19.42
N ARG A 372 -5.67 53.00 -19.30
CA ARG A 372 -4.68 52.82 -20.37
C ARG A 372 -4.83 51.45 -21.01
N GLY A 373 -5.56 51.43 -22.12
CA GLY A 373 -5.40 50.52 -23.27
C GLY A 373 -5.21 49.03 -22.99
N LYS A 374 -6.25 48.24 -23.29
CA LYS A 374 -6.13 46.80 -23.57
C LYS A 374 -5.01 46.54 -24.59
N LEU A 375 -3.98 45.82 -24.16
CA LEU A 375 -3.12 45.03 -25.04
C LEU A 375 -3.23 43.57 -24.58
N GLN A 376 -3.69 42.70 -25.48
CA GLN A 376 -3.69 41.26 -25.28
C GLN A 376 -2.24 40.78 -25.19
N LEU A 377 -1.90 40.06 -24.11
CA LEU A 377 -0.72 39.21 -24.03
C LEU A 377 -1.20 37.80 -23.64
N ASN A 378 -0.81 36.82 -24.44
CA ASN A 378 -1.14 35.41 -24.24
C ASN A 378 -0.17 34.81 -23.22
N ASP A 379 -0.63 34.59 -22.00
CA ASP A 379 0.13 33.83 -20.98
C ASP A 379 -0.20 32.34 -21.11
N ALA A 380 0.40 31.70 -22.10
CA ALA A 380 0.63 30.26 -22.09
C ALA A 380 2.09 30.06 -21.72
N ASN A 381 2.33 29.58 -20.48
CA ASN A 381 3.57 28.99 -19.93
C ASN A 381 4.00 29.58 -18.57
N MET A 382 3.12 29.49 -17.57
CA MET A 382 3.55 29.52 -16.18
C MET A 382 2.99 28.26 -15.51
N PRO A 383 3.82 27.26 -15.12
CA PRO A 383 3.31 26.16 -14.32
C PRO A 383 2.97 26.73 -12.95
N SER A 384 1.67 26.83 -12.66
CA SER A 384 1.21 27.00 -11.29
C SER A 384 1.86 25.91 -10.44
N ILE A 385 2.56 26.31 -9.38
CA ILE A 385 3.01 25.43 -8.30
C ILE A 385 1.89 24.43 -8.03
N ALA A 386 2.15 23.15 -8.31
CA ALA A 386 1.17 22.09 -8.15
C ALA A 386 0.77 22.06 -6.68
N ASN A 387 -0.39 22.63 -6.36
CA ASN A 387 -1.04 22.37 -5.08
C ASN A 387 -1.17 20.85 -4.99
N GLN A 388 -0.70 20.25 -3.88
CA GLN A 388 -0.84 18.82 -3.59
C GLN A 388 -2.32 18.42 -3.64
N ARG A 389 -2.76 18.07 -4.83
CA ARG A 389 -4.08 17.56 -5.12
C ARG A 389 -3.96 16.06 -5.13
N ARG A 390 -4.56 15.41 -4.13
CA ARG A 390 -4.76 13.96 -4.18
C ARG A 390 -5.79 13.68 -5.26
N PHE A 391 -5.47 12.78 -6.19
CA PHE A 391 -6.37 12.34 -7.24
C PHE A 391 -7.05 11.05 -6.80
N THR A 392 -8.35 10.94 -7.03
CA THR A 392 -9.06 9.66 -6.81
C THR A 392 -8.80 8.70 -7.96
N TYR A 393 -8.89 7.39 -7.72
CA TYR A 393 -8.80 6.40 -8.79
C TYR A 393 -9.79 6.70 -9.93
N LEU A 394 -11.04 7.04 -9.61
CA LEU A 394 -12.06 7.32 -10.61
C LEU A 394 -11.70 8.53 -11.48
N GLU A 395 -11.12 9.57 -10.88
CA GLU A 395 -10.65 10.75 -11.58
C GLU A 395 -9.53 10.41 -12.57
N LEU A 396 -8.53 9.64 -12.13
CA LEU A 396 -7.43 9.20 -12.98
C LEU A 396 -7.90 8.23 -14.06
N PHE A 397 -8.82 7.31 -13.74
CA PHE A 397 -9.43 6.38 -14.67
C PHE A 397 -10.17 7.13 -15.78
N GLN A 398 -10.97 8.15 -15.45
CA GLN A 398 -11.65 8.97 -16.45
C GLN A 398 -10.65 9.81 -17.27
N ALA A 399 -9.67 10.45 -16.61
CA ALA A 399 -8.69 11.32 -17.26
C ALA A 399 -7.72 10.57 -18.19
N THR A 400 -7.54 9.27 -17.98
CA THR A 400 -6.76 8.37 -18.86
C THR A 400 -7.64 7.62 -19.87
N ASN A 401 -8.94 7.92 -19.94
CA ASN A 401 -9.92 7.20 -20.76
C ASN A 401 -9.91 5.68 -20.50
N GLY A 402 -9.98 5.31 -19.22
CA GLY A 402 -9.94 3.93 -18.75
C GLY A 402 -8.57 3.27 -18.89
N PHE A 403 -7.47 4.02 -18.70
CA PHE A 403 -6.10 3.57 -18.96
C PHE A 403 -5.92 3.01 -20.38
N SER A 404 -6.46 3.72 -21.37
CA SER A 404 -6.40 3.35 -22.79
C SER A 404 -4.96 3.34 -23.32
N GLU A 405 -4.65 2.39 -24.21
CA GLU A 405 -3.38 2.33 -24.96
C GLU A 405 -3.05 3.64 -25.70
N ASN A 406 -4.07 4.40 -26.11
CA ASN A 406 -3.86 5.71 -26.78
C ASN A 406 -3.20 6.76 -25.88
N ASN A 407 -3.27 6.55 -24.56
CA ASN A 407 -2.68 7.41 -23.56
C ASN A 407 -1.42 6.78 -22.94
N LEU A 408 -0.99 5.60 -23.38
CA LEU A 408 0.20 4.94 -22.84
C LEU A 408 1.47 5.66 -23.32
N ILE A 409 2.28 6.10 -22.37
CA ILE A 409 3.59 6.72 -22.61
C ILE A 409 4.66 5.64 -22.68
N ASP A 410 4.67 4.73 -21.69
CA ASP A 410 5.71 3.70 -21.58
C ASP A 410 5.20 2.48 -20.79
N ARG A 411 5.85 1.32 -20.98
CA ARG A 411 5.56 0.07 -20.27
C ARG A 411 6.86 -0.54 -19.74
N GLY A 412 7.02 -0.56 -18.42
CA GLY A 412 8.18 -1.13 -17.72
C GLY A 412 7.89 -2.49 -17.11
N GLY A 413 8.90 -3.08 -16.45
CA GLY A 413 8.79 -4.40 -15.82
C GLY A 413 7.83 -4.48 -14.62
N PHE A 414 7.44 -3.35 -14.04
CA PHE A 414 6.59 -3.28 -12.83
C PHE A 414 5.36 -2.38 -13.00
N GLY A 415 5.02 -1.97 -14.23
CA GLY A 415 3.87 -1.11 -14.47
C GLY A 415 3.88 -0.38 -15.80
N SER A 416 2.79 0.35 -16.03
CA SER A 416 2.51 1.12 -17.23
C SER A 416 2.37 2.60 -16.87
N VAL A 417 2.91 3.49 -17.71
CA VAL A 417 2.87 4.93 -17.50
C VAL A 417 1.93 5.54 -18.53
N TYR A 418 0.92 6.27 -18.08
CA TYR A 418 -0.10 6.90 -18.92
C TYR A 418 -0.04 8.42 -18.84
N LYS A 419 -0.39 9.08 -19.93
CA LYS A 419 -0.69 10.51 -19.97
C LYS A 419 -2.17 10.70 -19.59
N ALA A 420 -2.45 11.61 -18.67
CA ALA A 420 -3.81 11.97 -18.30
C ALA A 420 -4.01 13.48 -18.40
N ARG A 421 -5.21 13.90 -18.82
CA ARG A 421 -5.63 15.30 -18.76
C ARG A 421 -6.79 15.42 -17.79
N ILE A 422 -6.54 16.05 -16.65
CA ILE A 422 -7.53 16.23 -15.58
C ILE A 422 -8.54 17.32 -15.96
N GLN A 423 -9.70 17.36 -15.29
CA GLN A 423 -10.83 18.25 -15.59
C GLN A 423 -10.50 19.76 -15.56
N ASP A 424 -9.47 20.17 -14.81
CA ASP A 424 -8.97 21.54 -14.75
C ASP A 424 -8.01 21.89 -15.91
N GLY A 425 -7.80 20.95 -16.83
CA GLY A 425 -6.89 21.09 -17.97
C GLY A 425 -5.44 20.72 -17.67
N MET A 426 -5.11 20.35 -16.41
CA MET A 426 -3.78 19.91 -16.01
C MET A 426 -3.40 18.59 -16.71
N GLU A 427 -2.23 18.55 -17.34
CA GLU A 427 -1.66 17.30 -17.84
C GLU A 427 -0.80 16.67 -16.75
N VAL A 428 -1.07 15.42 -16.41
CA VAL A 428 -0.31 14.64 -15.44
C VAL A 428 0.14 13.32 -16.04
N VAL A 429 1.21 12.77 -15.48
CA VAL A 429 1.68 11.42 -15.80
C VAL A 429 1.22 10.49 -14.69
N VAL A 430 0.53 9.43 -15.05
CA VAL A 430 -0.05 8.45 -14.13
C VAL A 430 0.68 7.14 -14.31
N LYS A 431 1.49 6.75 -13.33
CA LYS A 431 2.08 5.41 -13.29
C LYS A 431 1.12 4.45 -12.61
N VAL A 432 0.76 3.40 -13.32
CA VAL A 432 -0.09 2.31 -12.85
C VAL A 432 0.83 1.10 -12.66
N PHE A 433 1.00 0.68 -11.42
CA PHE A 433 1.85 -0.46 -11.10
C PHE A 433 1.15 -1.77 -11.48
N ASP A 434 1.91 -2.68 -12.09
CA ASP A 434 1.45 -4.04 -12.32
C ASP A 434 1.79 -4.87 -11.09
N LEU A 435 0.90 -4.82 -10.10
CA LEU A 435 1.05 -5.45 -8.79
C LEU A 435 1.03 -7.00 -8.84
N GLN A 436 0.96 -7.60 -10.03
CA GLN A 436 0.97 -9.05 -10.26
C GLN A 436 2.32 -9.74 -9.97
N TYR A 437 3.32 -9.01 -9.48
CA TYR A 437 4.63 -9.54 -9.12
C TYR A 437 4.96 -9.08 -7.70
N GLY A 438 5.35 -9.99 -6.79
CA GLY A 438 5.80 -9.62 -5.43
C GLY A 438 6.99 -8.62 -5.39
N ARG A 439 7.69 -8.42 -6.52
CA ARG A 439 8.71 -7.37 -6.69
C ARG A 439 8.11 -5.99 -7.03
N ALA A 440 6.89 -5.91 -7.53
CA ALA A 440 6.19 -4.66 -7.82
C ALA A 440 5.75 -3.95 -6.53
N PHE A 441 5.36 -4.67 -5.47
CA PHE A 441 5.16 -4.08 -4.13
C PHE A 441 6.45 -3.49 -3.59
N LYS A 442 7.55 -4.25 -3.63
CA LYS A 442 8.88 -3.72 -3.26
C LYS A 442 9.28 -2.52 -4.13
N SER A 443 8.97 -2.53 -5.43
CA SER A 443 9.21 -1.39 -6.33
C SER A 443 8.33 -0.20 -5.98
N PHE A 444 7.08 -0.42 -5.59
CA PHE A 444 6.15 0.61 -5.13
C PHE A 444 6.62 1.21 -3.81
N ASP A 445 7.02 0.38 -2.85
CA ASP A 445 7.59 0.80 -1.56
C ASP A 445 8.88 1.60 -1.77
N ILE A 446 9.77 1.14 -2.65
CA ILE A 446 10.98 1.87 -3.06
C ILE A 446 10.62 3.22 -3.71
N GLU A 447 9.62 3.26 -4.58
CA GLU A 447 9.17 4.51 -5.20
C GLU A 447 8.52 5.47 -4.20
N CYS A 448 7.73 4.96 -3.26
CA CYS A 448 7.19 5.71 -2.13
C CYS A 448 8.30 6.23 -1.20
N ASP A 449 9.30 5.41 -0.93
CA ASP A 449 10.50 5.78 -0.18
C ASP A 449 11.33 6.84 -0.90
N MET A 450 11.30 6.88 -2.23
CA MET A 450 11.92 7.93 -3.05
C MET A 450 11.12 9.22 -3.13
N ILE A 451 9.79 9.15 -3.06
CA ILE A 451 8.95 10.35 -2.99
C ILE A 451 9.23 11.12 -1.69
N LYS A 452 9.46 10.45 -0.56
CA LYS A 452 9.74 11.08 0.75
C LYS A 452 10.92 12.08 0.75
N PRO A 453 12.13 11.77 0.23
CA PRO A 453 13.25 12.71 0.13
C PRO A 453 13.08 13.71 -1.01
N LEU A 454 12.48 13.34 -2.15
CA LEU A 454 12.21 14.31 -3.23
C LEU A 454 11.25 15.40 -2.79
N GLU A 455 10.20 15.02 -2.06
CA GLU A 455 9.24 15.96 -1.48
C GLU A 455 9.90 16.85 -0.42
N TYR A 456 10.83 16.30 0.39
CA TYR A 456 11.62 17.10 1.31
C TYR A 456 12.47 18.15 0.60
N LEU A 457 13.16 17.77 -0.48
CA LEU A 457 13.99 18.68 -1.25
C LEU A 457 13.14 19.78 -1.91
N HIS A 458 11.98 19.42 -2.45
CA HIS A 458 11.11 20.37 -3.14
C HIS A 458 10.31 21.28 -2.19
N PHE A 459 9.90 20.80 -1.02
CA PHE A 459 8.92 21.49 -0.18
C PHE A 459 9.29 21.55 1.31
N GLY A 460 10.07 20.60 1.81
CA GLY A 460 10.49 20.54 3.22
C GLY A 460 11.73 21.38 3.56
N TYR A 461 12.48 21.82 2.55
CA TYR A 461 13.67 22.67 2.72
C TYR A 461 13.33 24.15 2.52
N SER A 462 13.99 25.05 3.28
CA SER A 462 13.72 26.49 3.23
C SER A 462 13.97 27.13 1.86
N MET A 463 14.80 26.47 1.03
CA MET A 463 15.00 26.78 -0.38
C MET A 463 14.74 25.50 -1.18
N PRO A 464 13.71 25.46 -2.04
CA PRO A 464 13.41 24.29 -2.85
C PRO A 464 14.62 23.87 -3.68
N ILE A 465 14.95 22.57 -3.67
CA ILE A 465 16.06 22.00 -4.44
C ILE A 465 15.46 21.00 -5.42
N ILE A 466 15.67 21.22 -6.72
CA ILE A 466 15.37 20.21 -7.75
C ILE A 466 16.62 19.35 -7.91
N HIS A 467 16.47 18.02 -7.81
CA HIS A 467 17.58 17.08 -7.95
C HIS A 467 18.14 17.01 -9.40
N ASP A 468 17.30 17.20 -10.42
CA ASP A 468 17.63 17.35 -11.86
C ASP A 468 18.28 16.13 -12.55
N ASP A 469 18.71 15.09 -11.81
CA ASP A 469 19.31 13.86 -12.35
C ASP A 469 18.82 12.60 -11.60
N LEU A 470 17.49 12.42 -11.54
CA LEU A 470 16.88 11.25 -10.91
C LEU A 470 16.90 10.06 -11.88
N LYS A 471 17.75 9.07 -11.61
CA LYS A 471 17.88 7.82 -12.38
C LYS A 471 18.15 6.62 -11.45
N PRO A 472 17.87 5.37 -11.87
CA PRO A 472 18.04 4.20 -11.01
C PRO A 472 19.44 4.05 -10.39
N SER A 473 20.50 4.44 -11.11
CA SER A 473 21.87 4.38 -10.58
C SER A 473 22.17 5.39 -9.46
N ASN A 474 21.29 6.37 -9.25
CA ASN A 474 21.39 7.36 -8.18
C ASN A 474 20.48 7.01 -6.98
N VAL A 475 19.78 5.88 -7.03
CA VAL A 475 18.97 5.34 -5.92
C VAL A 475 19.73 4.17 -5.29
N LEU A 476 20.14 4.34 -4.02
CA LEU A 476 20.85 3.32 -3.25
C LEU A 476 19.87 2.61 -2.31
N LEU A 477 19.99 1.30 -2.19
CA LEU A 477 19.21 0.50 -1.23
C LEU A 477 20.12 0.11 -0.06
N ASP A 478 19.63 0.24 1.17
CA ASP A 478 20.33 -0.24 2.36
C ASP A 478 20.04 -1.73 2.65
N ASP A 479 20.63 -2.26 3.73
CA ASP A 479 20.49 -3.66 4.13
C ASP A 479 19.02 -4.07 4.45
N ASN A 480 18.14 -3.09 4.68
CA ASN A 480 16.71 -3.28 4.92
C ASN A 480 15.86 -2.98 3.67
N MET A 481 16.48 -2.82 2.49
CA MET A 481 15.84 -2.47 1.23
C MET A 481 15.14 -1.11 1.22
N VAL A 482 15.48 -0.20 2.14
CA VAL A 482 14.98 1.18 2.14
C VAL A 482 15.74 1.99 1.10
N ALA A 483 15.02 2.77 0.29
CA ALA A 483 15.61 3.56 -0.78
C ALA A 483 16.14 4.91 -0.29
N HIS A 484 17.37 5.23 -0.69
CA HIS A 484 18.08 6.47 -0.38
C HIS A 484 18.51 7.19 -1.67
N LEU A 485 18.28 8.50 -1.73
CA LEU A 485 18.64 9.31 -2.90
C LEU A 485 20.11 9.78 -2.81
N SER A 486 20.87 9.59 -3.87
CA SER A 486 22.30 9.93 -3.96
C SER A 486 22.58 10.83 -5.17
N ASP A 487 23.85 11.23 -5.33
CA ASP A 487 24.37 12.08 -6.43
C ASP A 487 23.60 13.39 -6.66
N PHE A 488 23.93 14.40 -5.85
CA PHE A 488 23.36 15.75 -5.96
C PHE A 488 24.20 16.66 -6.88
N GLY A 489 25.07 16.11 -7.72
CA GLY A 489 25.99 16.89 -8.55
C GLY A 489 25.31 17.83 -9.54
N MET A 490 24.09 17.51 -9.96
CA MET A 490 23.25 18.32 -10.85
C MET A 490 22.11 19.05 -10.12
N ALA A 491 21.99 18.88 -8.80
CA ALA A 491 20.90 19.46 -8.04
C ALA A 491 20.98 21.00 -8.03
N LYS A 492 19.84 21.66 -8.25
CA LYS A 492 19.75 23.12 -8.35
C LYS A 492 18.76 23.69 -7.34
N PRO A 493 19.16 24.74 -6.60
CA PRO A 493 18.20 25.48 -5.80
C PRO A 493 17.32 26.36 -6.68
N LEU A 494 16.02 26.40 -6.36
CA LEU A 494 15.02 27.24 -6.99
C LEU A 494 14.94 28.57 -6.25
N LEU A 495 15.50 29.62 -6.85
CA LEU A 495 15.49 30.98 -6.31
C LEU A 495 14.21 31.70 -6.76
N LYS A 496 13.53 32.39 -5.83
CA LYS A 496 12.46 33.34 -6.18
C LYS A 496 13.09 34.53 -6.92
N GLU A 497 12.38 35.10 -7.90
CA GLU A 497 12.86 36.03 -8.94
C GLU A 497 13.61 37.31 -8.47
N ASP A 498 13.75 37.57 -7.17
CA ASP A 498 14.48 38.73 -6.64
C ASP A 498 15.85 38.43 -6.01
N GLN A 499 16.34 37.19 -6.08
CA GLN A 499 17.68 36.84 -5.58
C GLN A 499 18.61 36.43 -6.72
N SER A 500 19.22 37.43 -7.37
CA SER A 500 20.42 37.20 -8.17
C SER A 500 21.64 37.16 -7.25
N LEU A 501 22.33 36.02 -7.20
CA LEU A 501 23.70 35.93 -6.71
C LEU A 501 24.58 35.45 -7.86
N THR A 502 25.47 36.34 -8.28
CA THR A 502 26.53 36.13 -9.25
C THR A 502 27.48 35.02 -8.77
N GLN A 503 27.56 33.98 -9.60
CA GLN A 503 28.56 32.91 -9.75
C GLN A 503 29.68 32.66 -8.70
N THR A 504 29.91 31.36 -8.52
CA THR A 504 31.18 30.66 -8.21
C THR A 504 31.76 30.75 -6.81
N GLN A 505 31.30 29.86 -5.93
CA GLN A 505 32.19 29.11 -5.05
C GLN A 505 31.79 27.64 -5.11
N THR A 506 32.75 26.76 -5.39
CA THR A 506 32.57 25.31 -5.33
C THR A 506 32.21 24.93 -3.89
N LEU A 507 30.92 24.79 -3.60
CA LEU A 507 30.44 24.15 -2.38
C LEU A 507 30.47 22.65 -2.64
N ALA A 508 31.46 21.96 -2.09
CA ALA A 508 31.43 20.51 -2.04
C ALA A 508 30.23 20.08 -1.17
N THR A 509 29.34 19.28 -1.73
CA THR A 509 28.23 18.68 -1.00
C THR A 509 28.73 17.41 -0.30
N ILE A 510 28.46 17.27 0.99
CA ILE A 510 28.78 16.05 1.76
C ILE A 510 27.77 14.98 1.36
N GLY A 511 28.25 13.90 0.74
CA GLY A 511 27.47 12.71 0.40
C GLY A 511 27.75 11.54 1.34
N TYR A 512 26.79 10.61 1.44
CA TYR A 512 26.95 9.38 2.21
C TYR A 512 27.92 8.42 1.49
N MET A 513 28.95 7.97 2.21
CA MET A 513 29.88 6.93 1.77
C MET A 513 29.49 5.62 2.44
N ALA A 514 29.15 4.60 1.65
CA ALA A 514 28.82 3.26 2.17
C ALA A 514 30.00 2.69 2.99
N PRO A 515 29.74 2.01 4.13
CA PRO A 515 30.79 1.39 4.91
C PRO A 515 31.45 0.28 4.08
N GLY A 516 32.70 0.51 3.67
CA GLY A 516 33.49 -0.47 2.95
C GLY A 516 33.79 -1.68 3.82
N ARG A 517 33.67 -2.88 3.26
CA ARG A 517 34.30 -4.08 3.84
C ARG A 517 35.81 -3.85 3.79
N ASN A 518 36.44 -3.76 4.96
CA ASN A 518 37.90 -3.81 5.04
C ASN A 518 38.40 -5.15 4.47
N PRO A 519 39.53 -5.14 3.73
CA PRO A 519 40.08 -6.31 3.07
C PRO A 519 40.53 -7.42 4.04
#